data_AF-A0A1M5RSV2-F1
#
_entry.id   AF-A0A1M5RSV2-F1
#
_cell.length_a   1.000
_cell.length_b   1.000
_cell.length_c   1.000
_cell.angle_alpha   90.00
_cell.angle_beta   90.00
_cell.angle_gamma   90.00
#
_symmetry.space_group_name_H-M   'P 1'
#
loop_
_entity.id
_entity.type
_entity.pdbx_description
1 polymer ?
#
loop_
_entity_poly.entity_id
_entity_poly.type
_entity_poly.pdbx_seq_one_letter_code
_entity_poly.pdbx_strand_id
1 'polypeptide(L)'
;MKVFRRTEVSYNFMRIVLKTIEGHIQLYWIKGTSRSITGWIAGDLIKKDFNVSNDTTVDLHFTYPKDGNFHHSYKIVNQKEEVYVSVYNNIIKTKIIQPDSGNRTVTEEARLKLNSMPLSVFVPTEKQLPLDKVKYRQFQTIGFTIVDGKFGLSDKINFILPSEIDKKDLVVDVTEFKSTSINLTAFLREKSTEIGNFGDSRFESSEIEFDENRLLEVRCVIHEKKQK
;
A
#
# COMPACT_ATOMS: atom_id res chain seq x y z
N MET A 1 -7.37 -33.41 -27.19
CA MET A 1 -6.96 -32.95 -25.85
C MET A 1 -6.27 -31.59 -26.00
N LYS A 2 -6.88 -30.49 -25.54
CA LYS A 2 -6.21 -29.18 -25.51
C LYS A 2 -5.32 -29.14 -24.28
N VAL A 3 -4.00 -29.15 -24.49
CA VAL A 3 -3.02 -28.93 -23.43
C VAL A 3 -3.10 -27.46 -23.02
N PHE A 4 -3.73 -27.17 -21.89
CA PHE A 4 -3.64 -25.86 -21.27
C PHE A 4 -2.23 -25.72 -20.73
N ARG A 5 -1.38 -24.97 -21.43
CA ARG A 5 -0.14 -24.46 -20.83
C ARG A 5 -0.60 -23.62 -19.63
N ARG A 6 -0.26 -24.06 -18.41
CA ARG A 6 -0.20 -23.15 -17.26
C ARG A 6 0.82 -22.10 -17.64
N THR A 7 0.37 -20.94 -18.08
CA THR A 7 1.21 -19.74 -18.06
C THR A 7 1.60 -19.59 -16.61
N GLU A 8 2.88 -19.80 -16.29
CA GLU A 8 3.42 -19.38 -15.01
C GLU A 8 3.10 -17.88 -14.91
N VAL A 9 2.12 -17.55 -14.08
CA VAL A 9 1.87 -16.16 -13.72
C VAL A 9 3.03 -15.84 -12.79
N SER A 10 4.12 -15.32 -13.34
CA SER A 10 5.20 -14.74 -12.54
C SER A 10 4.57 -13.63 -11.71
N TYR A 11 4.35 -13.88 -10.43
CA TYR A 11 3.80 -12.89 -9.54
C TYR A 11 4.88 -11.87 -9.23
N ASN A 12 4.93 -10.82 -10.07
CA ASN A 12 5.79 -9.66 -9.91
C ASN A 12 5.22 -8.77 -8.81
N PHE A 13 5.43 -9.17 -7.55
CA PHE A 13 5.20 -8.35 -6.37
C PHE A 13 6.52 -7.98 -5.68
N MET A 14 6.57 -6.80 -5.07
CA MET A 14 7.66 -6.36 -4.20
C MET A 14 7.07 -5.95 -2.85
N ARG A 15 7.81 -6.21 -1.79
CA ARG A 15 7.52 -5.72 -0.45
C ARG A 15 8.53 -4.65 -0.04
N ILE A 16 8.12 -3.77 0.86
CA ILE A 16 9.03 -3.02 1.70
C ILE A 16 9.00 -3.66 3.08
N VAL A 17 10.14 -4.18 3.49
CA VAL A 17 10.36 -4.80 4.80
C VAL A 17 11.29 -3.89 5.59
N LEU A 18 10.86 -3.45 6.76
CA LEU A 18 11.71 -2.75 7.71
C LEU A 18 12.33 -3.76 8.66
N LYS A 19 13.66 -3.71 8.78
CA LYS A 19 14.39 -4.42 9.83
C LYS A 19 14.60 -3.45 10.99
N THR A 20 13.94 -3.73 12.10
CA THR A 20 14.01 -2.99 13.36
C THR A 20 14.77 -3.82 14.41
N ILE A 21 15.05 -3.24 15.57
CA ILE A 21 15.67 -4.00 16.67
C ILE A 21 14.73 -5.08 17.26
N GLU A 22 13.44 -5.02 16.96
CA GLU A 22 12.43 -5.99 17.42
C GLU A 22 12.13 -7.07 16.37
N GLY A 23 12.58 -6.90 15.13
CA GLY A 23 12.42 -7.89 14.07
C GLY A 23 12.18 -7.27 12.70
N HIS A 24 11.50 -8.01 11.83
CA HIS A 24 11.13 -7.56 10.50
C HIS A 24 9.64 -7.20 10.45
N ILE A 25 9.31 -6.12 9.76
CA ILE A 25 7.93 -5.64 9.59
C ILE A 25 7.69 -5.36 8.12
N GLN A 26 6.71 -6.04 7.53
CA GLN A 26 6.19 -5.69 6.21
C GLN A 26 5.23 -4.50 6.34
N LEU A 27 5.54 -3.39 5.68
CA LEU A 27 4.68 -2.19 5.73
C LEU A 27 3.95 -1.87 4.43
N TYR A 28 4.46 -2.40 3.34
CA TYR A 28 3.99 -2.04 2.02
C TYR A 28 4.25 -3.22 1.10
N TRP A 29 3.30 -3.50 0.21
CA TRP A 29 3.61 -4.31 -0.96
C TRP A 29 2.87 -3.79 -2.17
N ILE A 30 3.46 -4.03 -3.32
CA ILE A 30 2.86 -3.70 -4.61
C ILE A 30 3.07 -4.86 -5.56
N LYS A 31 2.04 -5.12 -6.37
CA LYS A 31 2.00 -6.22 -7.32
C LYS A 31 1.53 -5.70 -8.67
N GLY A 32 2.31 -6.01 -9.70
CA GLY A 32 1.95 -5.75 -11.08
C GLY A 32 1.41 -7.00 -11.77
N THR A 33 0.37 -6.82 -12.59
CA THR A 33 -0.08 -7.80 -13.59
C THR A 33 -0.39 -7.08 -14.90
N SER A 34 -0.57 -7.82 -15.99
CA SER A 34 -1.00 -7.26 -17.28
C SER A 34 -2.39 -6.61 -17.26
N ARG A 35 -3.16 -6.76 -16.17
CA ARG A 35 -4.53 -6.23 -16.04
C ARG A 35 -4.69 -5.20 -14.94
N SER A 36 -3.77 -5.12 -14.00
CA SER A 36 -3.87 -4.20 -12.87
C SER A 36 -2.56 -4.08 -12.12
N ILE A 37 -2.42 -2.97 -11.41
CA ILE A 37 -1.48 -2.83 -10.29
C ILE A 37 -2.31 -2.80 -9.02
N THR A 38 -1.94 -3.62 -8.04
CA THR A 38 -2.58 -3.63 -6.72
C THR A 38 -1.51 -3.46 -5.66
N GLY A 39 -1.81 -2.74 -4.59
CA GLY A 39 -0.93 -2.68 -3.45
C GLY A 39 -1.69 -2.66 -2.14
N TRP A 40 -0.94 -2.91 -1.07
CA TRP A 40 -1.39 -2.87 0.31
C TRP A 40 -0.46 -1.98 1.11
N ILE A 41 -1.05 -1.32 2.09
CA ILE A 41 -0.38 -0.38 2.97
C ILE A 41 -0.75 -0.80 4.39
N ALA A 42 0.23 -0.85 5.29
CA ALA A 42 0.07 -1.32 6.66
C ALA A 42 -1.14 -0.71 7.37
N GLY A 43 -2.27 -1.40 7.29
CA GLY A 43 -3.54 -0.90 7.78
C GLY A 43 -3.56 -0.78 9.30
N ASP A 44 -2.73 -1.57 9.99
CA ASP A 44 -2.54 -1.47 11.43
C ASP A 44 -1.87 -0.14 11.87
N LEU A 45 -1.03 0.47 11.02
CA LEU A 45 -0.42 1.78 11.31
C LEU A 45 -1.42 2.93 11.22
N ILE A 46 -2.52 2.74 10.50
CA ILE A 46 -3.53 3.77 10.22
C ILE A 46 -4.82 3.55 11.03
N LYS A 47 -4.86 2.61 11.98
CA LYS A 47 -6.01 2.36 12.86
C LYS A 47 -6.51 3.63 13.56
N LYS A 48 -5.59 4.50 13.99
CA LYS A 48 -5.93 5.79 14.62
C LYS A 48 -6.68 6.71 13.66
N ASP A 49 -6.29 6.73 12.39
CA ASP A 49 -6.96 7.55 11.36
C ASP A 49 -8.39 7.07 11.07
N PHE A 50 -8.65 5.78 11.31
CA PHE A 50 -9.99 5.19 11.20
C PHE A 50 -10.81 5.24 12.50
N ASN A 51 -10.25 5.75 13.60
CA ASN A 51 -10.88 5.76 14.92
C ASN A 51 -11.46 4.40 15.32
N VAL A 52 -10.73 3.31 15.02
CA VAL A 52 -11.12 1.94 15.38
C VAL A 52 -10.41 1.46 16.64
N SER A 53 -11.01 0.50 17.33
CA SER A 53 -10.46 -0.09 18.55
C SER A 53 -9.22 -0.95 18.27
N ASN A 54 -8.37 -1.15 19.28
CA ASN A 54 -7.11 -1.89 19.14
C ASN A 54 -7.29 -3.39 18.82
N ASP A 55 -8.44 -3.97 19.15
CA ASP A 55 -8.81 -5.36 18.83
C ASP A 55 -9.32 -5.54 17.38
N THR A 56 -9.44 -4.44 16.64
CA THR A 56 -9.82 -4.45 15.23
C THR A 56 -8.59 -4.66 14.35
N THR A 57 -8.71 -5.39 13.24
CA THR A 57 -7.70 -5.40 12.16
C THR A 57 -8.15 -4.51 11.01
N VAL A 58 -7.19 -3.81 10.42
CA VAL A 58 -7.45 -2.93 9.27
C VAL A 58 -6.49 -3.34 8.15
N ASP A 59 -7.03 -3.55 6.95
CA ASP A 59 -6.25 -3.72 5.73
C ASP A 59 -6.63 -2.65 4.73
N LEU A 60 -5.64 -1.88 4.26
CA LEU A 60 -5.83 -0.87 3.22
C LEU A 60 -5.19 -1.32 1.92
N HIS A 61 -5.96 -1.25 0.85
CA HIS A 61 -5.53 -1.59 -0.50
C HIS A 61 -5.83 -0.46 -1.48
N PHE A 62 -5.05 -0.43 -2.55
CA PHE A 62 -5.38 0.31 -3.76
C PHE A 62 -5.31 -0.63 -4.96
N THR A 63 -6.12 -0.35 -5.97
CA THR A 63 -6.08 -1.05 -7.24
C THR A 63 -6.18 -0.05 -8.38
N TYR A 64 -5.24 -0.15 -9.31
CA TYR A 64 -5.21 0.52 -10.59
C TYR A 64 -5.50 -0.51 -11.69
N PRO A 65 -6.77 -0.69 -12.09
CA PRO A 65 -7.14 -1.61 -13.16
C PRO A 65 -6.78 -1.07 -14.55
N LYS A 66 -6.73 -1.96 -15.54
CA LYS A 66 -6.36 -1.66 -16.93
C LYS A 66 -7.14 -0.49 -17.54
N ASP A 67 -8.41 -0.33 -17.18
CA ASP A 67 -9.31 0.68 -17.72
C ASP A 67 -9.19 2.07 -17.06
N GLY A 68 -8.31 2.22 -16.07
CA GLY A 68 -8.12 3.46 -15.32
C GLY A 68 -9.16 3.71 -14.23
N ASN A 69 -10.02 2.74 -13.92
CA ASN A 69 -10.99 2.84 -12.82
C ASN A 69 -10.35 2.60 -11.45
N PHE A 70 -9.40 3.48 -11.12
CA PHE A 70 -8.64 3.43 -9.87
C PHE A 70 -9.57 3.50 -8.66
N HIS A 71 -9.29 2.69 -7.64
CA HIS A 71 -10.04 2.69 -6.40
C HIS A 71 -9.17 2.29 -5.20
N HIS A 72 -9.62 2.71 -4.02
CA HIS A 72 -9.14 2.20 -2.75
C HIS A 72 -10.17 1.28 -2.14
N SER A 73 -9.68 0.33 -1.35
CA SER A 73 -10.54 -0.43 -0.46
C SER A 73 -9.91 -0.56 0.91
N TYR A 74 -10.76 -0.56 1.93
CA TYR A 74 -10.35 -1.01 3.26
C TYR A 74 -11.24 -2.14 3.74
N LYS A 75 -10.63 -3.00 4.55
CA LYS A 75 -11.29 -4.06 5.28
C LYS A 75 -11.05 -3.80 6.76
N ILE A 76 -12.12 -3.62 7.53
CA ILE A 76 -12.12 -3.54 8.99
C ILE A 76 -12.73 -4.82 9.51
N VAL A 77 -12.03 -5.55 10.38
CA VAL A 77 -12.57 -6.76 11.02
C VAL A 77 -12.42 -6.63 12.52
N ASN A 78 -13.54 -6.83 13.21
CA ASN A 78 -13.57 -7.03 14.66
C ASN A 78 -14.45 -8.25 14.99
N GLN A 79 -14.68 -8.49 16.28
CA GLN A 79 -15.49 -9.64 16.72
C GLN A 79 -16.97 -9.55 16.28
N LYS A 80 -17.49 -8.35 15.98
CA LYS A 80 -18.90 -8.10 15.68
C LYS A 80 -19.21 -8.08 14.18
N GLU A 81 -18.27 -7.60 13.37
CA GLU A 81 -18.48 -7.39 11.95
C GLU A 81 -17.20 -7.39 11.10
N GLU A 82 -17.36 -7.75 9.83
CA GLU A 82 -16.42 -7.45 8.76
C GLU A 82 -17.00 -6.36 7.86
N VAL A 83 -16.33 -5.23 7.80
CA VAL A 83 -16.72 -4.08 6.96
C VAL A 83 -15.73 -3.93 5.82
N TYR A 84 -16.23 -4.01 4.60
CA TYR A 84 -15.48 -3.81 3.37
C TYR A 84 -15.99 -2.55 2.69
N VAL A 85 -15.13 -1.55 2.52
CA VAL A 85 -15.49 -0.32 1.81
C VAL A 85 -14.60 -0.18 0.59
N SER A 86 -15.20 0.02 -0.57
CA SER A 86 -14.50 0.30 -1.82
C SER A 86 -14.90 1.68 -2.32
N VAL A 87 -13.93 2.58 -2.42
CA VAL A 87 -14.11 3.95 -2.87
C VAL A 87 -13.58 4.06 -4.29
N TYR A 88 -14.50 4.24 -5.24
CA TYR A 88 -14.20 4.53 -6.64
C TYR A 88 -14.38 6.03 -6.88
N ASN A 89 -14.05 6.50 -8.10
CA ASN A 89 -14.16 7.91 -8.44
C ASN A 89 -15.55 8.51 -8.27
N ASN A 90 -16.60 7.74 -8.56
CA ASN A 90 -18.00 8.20 -8.56
C ASN A 90 -18.88 7.53 -7.50
N ILE A 91 -18.46 6.38 -6.98
CA ILE A 91 -19.28 5.53 -6.11
C ILE A 91 -18.49 4.99 -4.93
N ILE A 92 -19.15 4.86 -3.79
CA ILE A 92 -18.67 4.13 -2.63
C ILE A 92 -19.56 2.89 -2.49
N LYS A 93 -18.92 1.73 -2.37
CA LYS A 93 -19.59 0.46 -2.10
C LYS A 93 -19.19 -0.02 -0.73
N THR A 94 -20.17 -0.24 0.14
CA THR A 94 -19.95 -0.77 1.48
C THR A 94 -20.61 -2.13 1.59
N LYS A 95 -19.85 -3.12 2.06
CA LYS A 95 -20.35 -4.45 2.38
C LYS A 95 -20.07 -4.73 3.84
N ILE A 96 -21.11 -5.04 4.60
CA ILE A 96 -21.03 -5.42 6.01
C ILE A 96 -21.43 -6.88 6.13
N ILE A 97 -20.62 -7.66 6.85
CA ILE A 97 -20.88 -9.06 7.18
C ILE A 97 -20.89 -9.21 8.69
N GLN A 98 -21.99 -9.69 9.25
CA GLN A 98 -22.08 -10.06 10.66
C GLN A 98 -21.69 -11.54 10.82
N PRO A 99 -20.59 -11.89 11.50
CA PRO A 99 -20.13 -13.27 11.64
C PRO A 99 -21.15 -14.16 12.34
N ASP A 100 -21.76 -13.66 13.42
CA ASP A 100 -22.67 -14.44 14.28
C ASP A 100 -23.99 -14.82 13.58
N SER A 101 -24.51 -13.93 12.75
CA SER A 101 -25.78 -14.13 12.04
C SER A 101 -25.59 -14.58 10.59
N GLY A 102 -24.38 -14.44 10.05
CA GLY A 102 -24.10 -14.58 8.62
C GLY A 102 -24.75 -13.50 7.75
N ASN A 103 -25.43 -12.51 8.33
CA ASN A 103 -26.14 -11.47 7.59
C ASN A 103 -25.16 -10.61 6.78
N ARG A 104 -25.59 -10.25 5.57
CA ARG A 104 -24.81 -9.46 4.63
C ARG A 104 -25.62 -8.28 4.12
N THR A 105 -25.05 -7.09 4.25
CA THR A 105 -25.63 -5.87 3.69
C THR A 105 -24.66 -5.29 2.68
N VAL A 106 -25.16 -4.90 1.51
CA VAL A 106 -24.40 -4.16 0.50
C VAL A 106 -25.13 -2.86 0.22
N THR A 107 -24.43 -1.74 0.37
CA THR A 107 -24.93 -0.41 0.02
C THR A 107 -24.04 0.24 -1.01
N GLU A 108 -24.66 1.06 -1.85
CA GLU A 108 -24.01 1.81 -2.91
C GLU A 108 -24.44 3.28 -2.81
N GLU A 109 -23.46 4.17 -2.72
CA GLU A 109 -23.70 5.59 -2.50
C GLU A 109 -22.83 6.46 -3.43
N ALA A 110 -23.37 7.60 -3.86
CA ALA A 110 -22.60 8.56 -4.65
C ALA A 110 -21.46 9.15 -3.81
N ARG A 111 -20.24 9.17 -4.35
CA ARG A 111 -19.04 9.64 -3.60
C ARG A 111 -19.21 11.03 -3.00
N LEU A 112 -19.84 11.95 -3.74
CA LEU A 112 -20.06 13.34 -3.30
C LEU A 112 -20.85 13.45 -1.98
N LYS A 113 -21.61 12.41 -1.60
CA LYS A 113 -22.35 12.37 -0.33
C LYS A 113 -21.47 12.04 0.88
N LEU A 114 -20.22 11.62 0.68
CA LEU A 114 -19.34 11.06 1.70
C LEU A 114 -17.91 11.64 1.64
N ASN A 115 -17.80 12.94 1.35
CA ASN A 115 -16.52 13.69 1.39
C ASN A 115 -15.83 13.67 2.77
N SER A 116 -16.47 13.12 3.82
CA SER A 116 -15.94 12.97 5.17
C SER A 116 -15.26 11.62 5.45
N MET A 117 -15.24 10.67 4.49
CA MET A 117 -14.61 9.37 4.73
C MET A 117 -13.07 9.46 4.64
N PRO A 118 -12.31 8.85 5.58
CA PRO A 118 -10.85 8.89 5.61
C PRO A 118 -10.17 8.48 4.31
N LEU A 119 -10.77 7.58 3.52
CA LEU A 119 -10.19 7.15 2.25
C LEU A 119 -10.53 8.00 1.03
N SER A 120 -11.54 8.87 1.14
CA SER A 120 -11.99 9.68 0.00
C SER A 120 -10.89 10.62 -0.54
N VAL A 121 -9.92 10.96 0.31
CA VAL A 121 -8.75 11.79 -0.01
C VAL A 121 -7.70 11.06 -0.85
N PHE A 122 -7.65 9.73 -0.81
CA PHE A 122 -6.64 8.96 -1.56
C PHE A 122 -7.09 8.57 -2.97
N VAL A 123 -8.39 8.63 -3.24
CA VAL A 123 -8.97 8.33 -4.56
C VAL A 123 -9.00 9.62 -5.39
N PRO A 124 -8.45 9.63 -6.62
CA PRO A 124 -8.54 10.79 -7.51
C PRO A 124 -9.99 11.19 -7.78
N THR A 125 -10.29 12.48 -7.88
CA THR A 125 -11.63 12.96 -8.26
C THR A 125 -11.95 12.66 -9.73
N GLU A 126 -10.93 12.62 -10.58
CA GLU A 126 -11.05 12.41 -12.02
C GLU A 126 -10.63 11.00 -12.45
N LYS A 127 -11.31 10.48 -13.48
CA LYS A 127 -10.98 9.18 -14.07
C LYS A 127 -9.52 9.17 -14.51
N GLN A 128 -8.79 8.18 -14.04
CA GLN A 128 -7.39 8.03 -14.37
C GLN A 128 -7.25 7.48 -15.80
N LEU A 129 -6.09 7.71 -16.41
CA LEU A 129 -5.79 7.14 -17.72
C LEU A 129 -5.83 5.60 -17.67
N PRO A 130 -6.18 4.92 -18.78
CA PRO A 130 -5.94 3.50 -18.91
C PRO A 130 -4.49 3.14 -18.57
N LEU A 131 -4.29 1.99 -17.90
CA LEU A 131 -3.00 1.61 -17.33
C LEU A 131 -1.88 1.59 -18.38
N ASP A 132 -2.16 1.15 -19.60
CA ASP A 132 -1.23 1.12 -20.74
C ASP A 132 -0.78 2.50 -21.22
N LYS A 133 -1.52 3.56 -20.88
CA LYS A 133 -1.19 4.95 -21.24
C LYS A 133 -0.44 5.71 -20.14
N VAL A 134 -0.31 5.11 -18.96
CA VAL A 134 0.36 5.74 -17.81
C VAL A 134 1.86 5.67 -17.99
N LYS A 135 2.50 6.83 -18.15
CA LYS A 135 3.95 6.96 -18.18
C LYS A 135 4.58 7.04 -16.80
N TYR A 136 3.91 7.74 -15.89
CA TYR A 136 4.34 7.92 -14.52
C TYR A 136 3.12 7.95 -13.59
N ARG A 137 3.19 7.22 -12.48
CA ARG A 137 2.21 7.28 -11.39
C ARG A 137 2.90 6.97 -10.08
N GLN A 138 2.87 7.92 -9.17
CA GLN A 138 3.12 7.66 -7.76
C GLN A 138 1.87 7.06 -7.12
N PHE A 139 2.02 5.99 -6.37
CA PHE A 139 0.98 5.38 -5.55
C PHE A 139 0.99 5.97 -4.12
N GLN A 140 0.04 5.55 -3.30
CA GLN A 140 -0.10 6.09 -1.95
C GLN A 140 1.18 5.90 -1.15
N THR A 141 1.50 6.94 -0.37
CA THR A 141 2.70 7.05 0.44
C THR A 141 2.31 6.90 1.90
N ILE A 142 3.11 6.18 2.67
CA ILE A 142 2.97 6.08 4.12
C ILE A 142 4.22 6.62 4.79
N GLY A 143 4.03 7.53 5.74
CA GLY A 143 5.10 8.16 6.50
C GLY A 143 5.01 7.84 7.98
N PHE A 144 6.14 7.59 8.62
CA PHE A 144 6.23 7.37 10.07
C PHE A 144 7.62 7.73 10.60
N THR A 145 7.74 7.79 11.92
CA THR A 145 9.01 8.09 12.60
C THR A 145 9.58 6.82 13.21
N ILE A 146 10.88 6.62 13.02
CA ILE A 146 11.69 5.65 13.75
C ILE A 146 12.36 6.36 14.93
N VAL A 147 12.33 5.74 16.11
CA VAL A 147 12.98 6.21 17.34
C VAL A 147 13.74 5.03 17.95
N ASP A 148 15.05 5.19 18.17
CA ASP A 148 15.95 4.19 18.73
C ASP A 148 15.80 2.80 18.06
N GLY A 149 15.76 2.79 16.73
CA GLY A 149 15.62 1.59 15.91
C GLY A 149 14.25 0.92 15.97
N LYS A 150 13.23 1.57 16.56
CA LYS A 150 11.85 1.09 16.68
C LYS A 150 10.86 2.02 15.99
N PHE A 151 9.63 1.54 15.76
CA PHE A 151 8.53 2.42 15.39
C PHE A 151 8.23 3.37 16.55
N GLY A 152 8.13 4.67 16.27
CA GLY A 152 7.73 5.68 17.26
C GLY A 152 6.27 5.59 17.69
N LEU A 153 5.50 4.62 17.16
CA LEU A 153 4.13 4.34 17.57
C LEU A 153 4.16 3.30 18.70
N SER A 154 3.69 3.67 19.88
CA SER A 154 3.76 2.90 21.13
C SER A 154 2.81 1.70 21.22
N ASP A 155 2.05 1.39 20.16
CA ASP A 155 1.01 0.38 20.21
C ASP A 155 1.53 -0.92 19.58
N LYS A 156 1.08 -2.07 20.10
CA LYS A 156 1.46 -3.41 19.63
C LYS A 156 1.12 -3.56 18.14
N ILE A 157 2.05 -3.21 17.26
CA ILE A 157 1.99 -3.53 15.84
C ILE A 157 2.16 -5.05 15.76
N ASN A 158 1.22 -5.75 15.14
CA ASN A 158 1.38 -7.17 14.88
C ASN A 158 2.55 -7.35 13.91
N PHE A 159 3.68 -7.82 14.42
CA PHE A 159 4.86 -8.13 13.64
C PHE A 159 4.52 -9.27 12.68
N ILE A 160 4.44 -8.96 11.39
CA ILE A 160 4.48 -9.98 10.36
C ILE A 160 5.95 -10.24 10.09
N LEU A 161 6.47 -11.37 10.60
CA LEU A 161 7.69 -11.95 10.06
C LEU A 161 7.34 -12.42 8.64
N PRO A 162 7.85 -11.78 7.57
CA PRO A 162 7.58 -12.27 6.24
C PRO A 162 8.09 -13.71 6.12
N SER A 163 7.26 -14.61 5.59
CA SER A 163 7.78 -15.82 4.96
C SER A 163 8.83 -15.39 3.93
N GLU A 164 9.99 -16.08 3.94
CA GLU A 164 11.20 -15.86 3.11
C GLU A 164 11.25 -14.50 2.37
N ILE A 165 12.13 -13.60 2.83
CA ILE A 165 12.42 -12.34 2.13
C ILE A 165 13.01 -12.69 0.75
N ASP A 166 12.41 -12.15 -0.31
CA ASP A 166 12.83 -12.39 -1.68
C ASP A 166 13.84 -11.33 -2.11
N LYS A 167 14.68 -11.62 -3.11
CA LYS A 167 15.73 -10.71 -3.60
C LYS A 167 15.19 -9.38 -4.14
N LYS A 168 13.95 -9.39 -4.62
CA LYS A 168 13.26 -8.20 -5.15
C LYS A 168 12.62 -7.34 -4.07
N ASP A 169 12.53 -7.81 -2.83
CA ASP A 169 12.00 -7.01 -1.75
C ASP A 169 13.01 -5.95 -1.32
N LEU A 170 12.50 -4.77 -1.00
CA LEU A 170 13.31 -3.71 -0.40
C LEU A 170 13.38 -3.93 1.10
N VAL A 171 14.55 -4.30 1.61
CA VAL A 171 14.83 -4.38 3.05
C VAL A 171 15.53 -3.11 3.49
N VAL A 172 14.89 -2.34 4.36
CA VAL A 172 15.46 -1.11 4.93
C VAL A 172 15.86 -1.41 6.37
N ASP A 173 17.16 -1.40 6.65
CA ASP A 173 17.68 -1.59 8.01
C ASP A 173 17.65 -0.26 8.76
N VAL A 174 16.81 -0.21 9.81
CA VAL A 174 16.67 0.99 10.64
C VAL A 174 17.19 0.81 12.06
N THR A 175 17.89 -0.30 12.34
CA THR A 175 18.31 -0.68 13.71
C THR A 175 19.22 0.35 14.39
N GLU A 176 20.02 1.08 13.61
CA GLU A 176 20.99 2.06 14.13
C GLU A 176 20.45 3.50 14.20
N PHE A 177 19.22 3.74 13.74
CA PHE A 177 18.67 5.10 13.68
C PHE A 177 18.16 5.56 15.05
N LYS A 178 18.72 6.67 15.56
CA LYS A 178 18.25 7.31 16.81
C LYS A 178 16.87 7.97 16.64
N SER A 179 16.72 8.81 15.62
CA SER A 179 15.43 9.43 15.30
C SER A 179 15.43 9.86 13.84
N THR A 180 14.55 9.28 13.02
CA THR A 180 14.42 9.63 11.61
C THR A 180 12.98 9.52 11.14
N SER A 181 12.60 10.32 10.14
CA SER A 181 11.31 10.17 9.48
C SER A 181 11.50 9.42 8.18
N ILE A 182 10.65 8.42 7.94
CA ILE A 182 10.69 7.58 6.75
C ILE A 182 9.39 7.74 5.99
N ASN A 183 9.49 7.87 4.67
CA ASN A 183 8.36 7.82 3.74
C ASN A 183 8.52 6.64 2.79
N LEU A 184 7.51 5.79 2.74
CA LEU A 184 7.46 4.65 1.84
C LEU A 184 6.46 4.93 0.72
N THR A 185 6.86 4.68 -0.51
CA THR A 185 6.01 4.93 -1.67
C THR A 185 6.33 3.93 -2.79
N ALA A 186 5.47 3.86 -3.78
CA ALA A 186 5.69 3.08 -4.98
C ALA A 186 5.39 3.89 -6.23
N PHE A 187 6.01 3.50 -7.33
CA PHE A 187 5.89 4.17 -8.61
C PHE A 187 5.68 3.16 -9.73
N LEU A 188 4.84 3.53 -10.70
CA LEU A 188 4.95 3.04 -12.07
C LEU A 188 5.64 4.13 -12.87
N ARG A 189 6.69 3.81 -13.62
CA ARG A 189 7.41 4.78 -14.45
C ARG A 189 7.97 4.16 -15.74
N GLU A 190 8.22 4.97 -16.75
CA GLU A 190 9.02 4.55 -17.92
C GLU A 190 10.47 4.28 -17.52
N LYS A 191 11.12 3.29 -18.16
CA LYS A 191 12.53 2.94 -17.94
C LYS A 191 13.46 4.14 -18.17
N SER A 192 13.10 5.04 -19.08
CA SER A 192 13.84 6.27 -19.41
C SER A 192 13.57 7.44 -18.47
N THR A 193 12.63 7.33 -17.53
CA THR A 193 12.33 8.41 -16.59
C THR A 193 13.43 8.48 -15.54
N GLU A 194 14.27 9.50 -15.61
CA GLU A 194 15.16 9.87 -14.52
C GLU A 194 14.35 10.31 -13.31
N ILE A 195 14.81 9.91 -12.13
CA ILE A 195 14.12 10.23 -10.89
C ILE A 195 14.99 11.26 -10.17
N GLY A 196 14.44 12.45 -10.00
CA GLY A 196 15.12 13.54 -9.31
C GLY A 196 15.47 13.16 -7.87
N ASN A 197 16.61 13.67 -7.40
CA ASN A 197 17.00 13.58 -5.99
C ASN A 197 16.01 14.37 -5.12
N PHE A 198 15.63 13.81 -3.98
CA PHE A 198 14.80 14.50 -2.97
C PHE A 198 15.66 15.39 -2.07
N GLY A 199 16.33 16.38 -2.65
CA GLY A 199 17.22 17.27 -1.92
C GLY A 199 18.30 16.51 -1.15
N ASP A 200 18.43 16.77 0.15
CA ASP A 200 19.41 16.14 1.05
C ASP A 200 18.98 14.76 1.59
N SER A 201 17.82 14.23 1.20
CA SER A 201 17.33 12.94 1.69
C SER A 201 18.06 11.77 1.05
N ARG A 202 18.42 10.78 1.87
CA ARG A 202 18.80 9.44 1.39
C ARG A 202 17.55 8.70 0.92
N PHE A 203 17.66 7.91 -0.13
CA PHE A 203 16.61 6.96 -0.48
C PHE A 203 17.19 5.59 -0.84
N GLU A 204 16.37 4.57 -0.64
CA GLU A 204 16.62 3.20 -1.08
C GLU A 204 15.45 2.76 -1.93
N SER A 205 15.71 1.96 -2.96
CA SER A 205 14.69 1.51 -3.90
C SER A 205 14.94 0.09 -4.37
N SER A 206 13.84 -0.60 -4.70
CA SER A 206 13.86 -1.84 -5.44
C SER A 206 12.88 -1.73 -6.61
N GLU A 207 13.20 -2.39 -7.71
CA GLU A 207 12.42 -2.33 -8.94
C GLU A 207 12.24 -3.70 -9.58
N ILE A 208 11.12 -3.86 -10.26
CA ILE A 208 10.82 -5.01 -11.12
C ILE A 208 10.30 -4.50 -12.47
N GLU A 209 10.56 -5.29 -13.51
CA GLU A 209 9.96 -5.03 -14.81
C GLU A 209 8.44 -5.23 -14.75
N PHE A 210 7.71 -4.19 -15.16
CA PHE A 210 6.26 -4.25 -15.30
C PHE A 210 5.87 -4.64 -16.73
N ASP A 211 6.52 -4.01 -17.71
CA ASP A 211 6.48 -4.38 -19.13
C ASP A 211 7.75 -3.89 -19.86
N GLU A 212 7.80 -4.08 -21.17
CA GLU A 212 8.92 -3.71 -22.04
C GLU A 212 9.41 -2.26 -21.86
N ASN A 213 8.52 -1.33 -21.49
CA ASN A 213 8.82 0.10 -21.43
C ASN A 213 8.85 0.64 -20.00
N ARG A 214 8.35 -0.11 -19.01
CA ARG A 214 8.05 0.42 -17.67
C ARG A 214 8.50 -0.47 -16.53
N LEU A 215 8.84 0.18 -15.43
CA LEU A 215 9.22 -0.41 -14.17
C LEU A 215 8.16 -0.13 -13.11
N LEU A 216 7.95 -1.12 -12.25
CA LEU A 216 7.31 -0.93 -10.97
C LEU A 216 8.44 -0.79 -9.95
N GLU A 217 8.37 0.25 -9.12
CA GLU A 217 9.41 0.56 -8.12
C GLU A 217 8.76 0.74 -6.75
N VAL A 218 9.42 0.25 -5.71
CA VAL A 218 9.17 0.63 -4.32
C VAL A 218 10.35 1.46 -3.82
N ARG A 219 10.05 2.49 -3.04
CA ARG A 219 11.05 3.41 -2.51
C ARG A 219 10.81 3.73 -1.05
N CYS A 220 11.91 3.78 -0.30
CA CYS A 220 12.00 4.31 1.04
C CYS A 220 12.82 5.60 1.00
N VAL A 221 12.22 6.72 1.39
CA VAL A 221 12.92 8.01 1.56
C VAL A 221 13.16 8.22 3.04
N ILE A 222 14.41 8.44 3.41
CA ILE A 222 14.88 8.62 4.79
C ILE A 222 15.23 10.09 4.98
N HIS A 223 14.53 10.76 5.90
CA HIS A 223 14.72 12.15 6.23
C HIS A 223 15.51 12.27 7.54
N GLU A 224 16.83 12.37 7.42
CA GLU A 224 17.70 12.61 8.56
C GLU A 224 17.59 14.07 9.00
N LYS A 225 17.25 14.30 10.28
CA LYS A 225 17.43 15.64 10.86
C LYS A 225 18.93 15.90 10.97
N LYS A 226 19.44 16.84 10.17
CA LYS A 226 20.78 17.41 10.41
C LYS A 226 20.78 17.96 11.84
N GLN A 227 21.57 17.36 12.72
CA GLN A 227 21.85 17.94 14.02
C GLN A 227 22.55 19.28 13.76
N LYS A 228 21.91 20.36 14.18
CA LYS A 228 22.53 21.69 14.26
C LYS A 228 23.23 21.84 15.58
#